data_AF-A0A9W5PAV8-F1
#
_entry.id   AF-A0A9W5PAV8-F1
#
_cell.length_a   1.000
_cell.length_b   1.000
_cell.length_c   1.000
_cell.angle_alpha   90.00
_cell.angle_beta   90.00
_cell.angle_gamma   90.00
#
_symmetry.space_group_name_H-M   'P 1'
#
loop_
_entity.id
_entity.type
_entity.pdbx_description
1 polymer ?
#
loop_
_entity_poly.entity_id
_entity_poly.type
_entity_poly.pdbx_seq_one_letter_code
_entity_poly.pdbx_strand_id
1 'polypeptide(L)'
;MLNRKDFETENEYRSYTKTSDFLLNYNWKNKSEQTIIHEMALQPYEQEFLQEAMNYLSKKNDFSGMALDRYIMEKIDRNDQDDFNPNEVIFVERDE
;
A
#
# COMPACT_ATOMS: atom_id res chain seq x y z
N MET A 1 15.45 2.38 -13.77
CA MET A 1 14.65 2.55 -12.54
C MET A 1 15.44 3.46 -11.61
N LEU A 2 14.85 4.56 -11.15
CA LEU A 2 15.49 5.46 -10.20
C LEU A 2 15.49 4.81 -8.80
N ASN A 3 16.43 5.19 -7.95
CA ASN A 3 16.58 4.67 -6.60
C ASN A 3 16.64 5.82 -5.57
N ARG A 4 16.57 5.49 -4.27
CA ARG A 4 16.42 6.47 -3.19
C ARG A 4 17.39 7.66 -3.26
N LYS A 5 18.62 7.44 -3.72
CA LYS A 5 19.67 8.45 -3.83
C LYS A 5 19.44 9.49 -4.94
N ASP A 6 18.52 9.22 -5.86
CA ASP A 6 18.20 10.11 -6.99
C ASP A 6 17.20 11.22 -6.60
N PHE A 7 16.75 11.25 -5.34
CA PHE A 7 15.74 12.17 -4.82
C PHE A 7 16.26 12.93 -3.60
N GLU A 8 16.00 14.24 -3.55
CA GLU A 8 16.44 15.11 -2.46
C GLU A 8 15.73 14.77 -1.15
N THR A 9 14.43 14.47 -1.23
CA THR A 9 13.60 14.16 -0.07
C THR A 9 13.04 12.74 -0.09
N GLU A 10 12.68 12.23 1.09
CA GLU A 10 12.00 10.94 1.20
C GLU A 10 10.60 10.97 0.60
N ASN A 11 9.90 12.12 0.70
CA ASN A 11 8.56 12.29 0.15
C ASN A 11 8.54 12.24 -1.39
N GLU A 12 9.55 12.82 -2.05
CA GLU A 12 9.68 12.71 -3.50
C GLU A 12 9.95 11.28 -3.93
N TYR A 13 10.85 10.58 -3.24
CA TYR A 13 11.11 9.17 -3.50
C TYR A 13 9.83 8.35 -3.32
N ARG A 14 9.10 8.58 -2.23
CA ARG A 14 7.82 7.91 -1.96
C ARG A 14 6.78 8.20 -3.04
N SER A 15 6.69 9.44 -3.51
CA SER A 15 5.78 9.79 -4.61
C SER A 15 6.17 9.05 -5.89
N TYR A 16 7.47 8.91 -6.16
CA TYR A 16 7.98 8.13 -7.28
C TYR A 16 7.64 6.63 -7.18
N THR A 17 7.77 6.01 -5.99
CA THR A 17 7.47 4.58 -5.82
C THR A 17 5.98 4.25 -6.02
N LYS A 18 5.09 5.25 -5.98
CA LYS A 18 3.66 5.11 -6.30
C LYS A 18 3.30 5.35 -7.77
N THR A 19 4.26 5.74 -8.61
CA THR A 19 3.99 5.95 -10.04
C THR A 19 3.81 4.64 -10.79
N SER A 20 3.02 4.67 -11.88
CA SER A 20 2.88 3.51 -12.76
C SER A 20 4.22 3.04 -13.33
N ASP A 21 5.12 3.97 -13.66
CA ASP A 21 6.46 3.64 -14.16
C ASP A 21 7.26 2.81 -13.16
N PHE A 22 7.21 3.14 -11.87
CA PHE A 22 7.84 2.32 -10.85
C PHE A 22 7.10 0.98 -10.69
N LEU A 23 5.79 1.01 -10.45
CA LEU A 23 5.01 -0.18 -10.09
C LEU A 23 4.95 -1.25 -11.18
N LEU A 24 4.95 -0.86 -12.46
CA LEU A 24 4.97 -1.77 -13.61
C LEU A 24 6.34 -2.42 -13.82
N ASN A 25 7.42 -1.73 -13.45
CA ASN A 25 8.79 -2.23 -13.59
C ASN A 25 9.33 -2.88 -12.31
N TYR A 26 8.67 -2.67 -11.17
CA TYR A 26 9.07 -3.24 -9.88
C TYR A 26 8.66 -4.72 -9.81
N ASN A 27 9.63 -5.56 -9.44
CA ASN A 27 9.41 -6.97 -9.18
C ASN A 27 10.03 -7.35 -7.84
N TRP A 28 9.26 -8.00 -6.98
CA TRP A 28 9.68 -8.37 -5.62
C TRP A 28 9.99 -9.86 -5.44
N LYS A 29 10.06 -10.63 -6.54
CA LYS A 29 10.44 -12.05 -6.50
C LYS A 29 11.79 -12.23 -5.80
N ASN A 30 11.82 -13.12 -4.80
CA ASN A 30 12.98 -13.42 -3.96
C ASN A 30 13.49 -12.24 -3.10
N LYS A 31 12.74 -11.14 -2.98
CA LYS A 31 13.09 -10.04 -2.09
C LYS A 31 12.58 -10.31 -0.68
N SER A 32 13.32 -9.82 0.31
CA SER A 32 12.88 -9.82 1.70
C SER A 32 11.85 -8.71 1.93
N GLU A 33 11.02 -8.88 2.95
CA GLU A 33 10.08 -7.86 3.42
C GLU A 33 10.79 -6.52 3.65
N GLN A 34 11.90 -6.52 4.38
CA GLN A 34 12.71 -5.31 4.66
C GLN A 34 13.23 -4.63 3.40
N THR A 35 13.61 -5.41 2.39
CA THR A 35 14.01 -4.86 1.08
C THR A 35 12.85 -4.15 0.41
N ILE A 36 11.65 -4.75 0.44
CA ILE A 36 10.46 -4.17 -0.20
C ILE A 36 10.03 -2.89 0.53
N ILE A 37 10.03 -2.88 1.87
CA ILE A 37 9.72 -1.70 2.67
C ILE A 37 10.61 -0.53 2.27
N HIS A 38 11.92 -0.77 2.14
CA HIS A 38 12.86 0.26 1.76
C HIS A 38 12.70 0.70 0.29
N GLU A 39 12.58 -0.25 -0.63
CA GLU A 39 12.51 0.04 -2.06
C GLU A 39 11.19 0.69 -2.48
N MET A 40 10.06 0.30 -1.88
CA MET A 40 8.75 0.89 -2.15
C MET A 40 8.42 2.08 -1.25
N ALA A 41 9.30 2.40 -0.30
CA ALA A 41 9.11 3.47 0.68
C ALA A 41 7.78 3.35 1.45
N LEU A 42 7.45 2.13 1.88
CA LEU A 42 6.18 1.82 2.54
C LEU A 42 6.09 2.49 3.91
N GLN A 43 4.97 3.15 4.18
CA GLN A 43 4.65 3.75 5.46
C GLN A 43 4.28 2.69 6.50
N PRO A 44 4.40 2.97 7.81
CA PRO A 44 4.10 1.99 8.86
C PRO A 44 2.75 1.29 8.70
N TYR A 45 1.67 2.02 8.37
CA TYR A 45 0.34 1.44 8.17
C TYR A 45 0.25 0.54 6.92
N GLU A 46 1.10 0.76 5.91
CA GLU A 46 1.18 -0.12 4.73
C GLU A 46 1.95 -1.41 5.04
N GLN A 47 2.96 -1.32 5.92
CA GLN A 47 3.80 -2.45 6.32
C GLN A 47 3.00 -3.52 7.05
N GLU A 48 1.94 -3.14 7.78
CA GLU A 48 1.03 -4.06 8.48
C GLU A 48 0.42 -5.13 7.55
N PHE A 49 0.21 -4.79 6.28
CA PHE A 49 -0.41 -5.67 5.29
C PHE A 49 0.60 -6.35 4.35
N LEU A 50 1.87 -5.96 4.39
CA LEU A 50 2.88 -6.41 3.44
C LEU A 50 3.09 -7.93 3.47
N GLN A 51 3.27 -8.49 4.67
CA GLN A 51 3.50 -9.93 4.82
C GLN A 51 2.30 -10.76 4.34
N GLU A 52 1.07 -10.28 4.59
CA GLU A 52 -0.15 -10.91 4.07
C GLU A 52 -0.18 -10.85 2.53
N ALA A 53 0.10 -9.68 1.96
CA ALA A 53 0.12 -9.44 0.52
C ALA A 53 1.15 -10.33 -0.20
N MET A 54 2.38 -10.42 0.32
CA MET A 54 3.42 -11.30 -0.22
C MET A 54 3.01 -12.77 -0.21
N ASN A 55 2.40 -13.25 0.87
CA ASN A 55 1.92 -14.62 0.99
C ASN A 55 0.76 -14.92 0.02
N TYR A 56 -0.13 -13.96 -0.19
CA TYR A 56 -1.27 -14.11 -1.10
C TYR A 56 -0.83 -14.13 -2.57
N LEU A 57 0.00 -13.17 -2.96
CA LEU A 57 0.40 -12.97 -4.35
C LEU A 57 1.43 -14.00 -4.83
N SER A 58 2.32 -14.46 -3.95
CA SER A 58 3.27 -15.54 -4.26
C SER A 58 2.58 -16.85 -4.64
N LYS A 59 1.46 -17.20 -3.98
CA LYS A 59 0.62 -18.35 -4.34
C LYS A 59 0.01 -18.23 -5.75
N LYS A 60 -0.15 -17.01 -6.26
CA LYS A 60 -0.63 -16.72 -7.62
C LYS A 60 0.49 -16.56 -8.65
N ASN A 61 1.75 -16.68 -8.23
CA ASN A 61 2.93 -16.34 -9.03
C ASN A 61 2.92 -14.89 -9.55
N ASP A 62 2.25 -13.96 -8.86
CA ASP A 62 2.28 -12.54 -9.19
C ASP A 62 3.29 -11.84 -8.28
N PHE A 63 4.35 -11.31 -8.87
CA PHE A 63 5.43 -10.63 -8.15
C PHE A 63 5.57 -9.16 -8.58
N SER A 64 4.54 -8.60 -9.20
CA SER A 64 4.54 -7.21 -9.66
C SER A 64 4.38 -6.24 -8.48
N GLY A 65 5.02 -5.07 -8.58
CA GLY A 65 4.81 -3.98 -7.63
C GLY A 65 3.39 -3.47 -7.66
N MET A 66 2.76 -3.42 -8.84
CA MET A 66 1.37 -3.00 -8.99
C MET A 66 0.39 -3.92 -8.24
N ALA A 67 0.54 -5.24 -8.32
CA ALA A 67 -0.34 -6.14 -7.58
C ALA A 67 -0.14 -6.02 -6.06
N LEU A 68 1.10 -5.80 -5.63
CA LEU A 68 1.44 -5.63 -4.22
C LEU A 68 0.85 -4.35 -3.64
N ASP A 69 1.07 -3.22 -4.30
CA ASP A 69 0.54 -1.92 -3.90
C ASP A 69 -0.99 -1.94 -3.85
N ARG A 70 -1.63 -2.49 -4.89
CA ARG A 70 -3.08 -2.64 -4.94
C ARG A 70 -3.64 -3.47 -3.79
N TYR A 71 -3.00 -4.60 -3.46
CA TYR A 71 -3.48 -5.45 -2.36
C TYR A 71 -3.42 -4.72 -1.02
N ILE A 72 -2.32 -3.99 -0.77
CA ILE A 72 -2.13 -3.22 0.46
C ILE A 72 -3.19 -2.11 0.55
N MET A 73 -3.42 -1.35 -0.52
CA MET A 73 -4.44 -0.30 -0.55
C MET A 73 -5.86 -0.86 -0.36
N GLU A 74 -6.21 -1.97 -1.01
CA GLU A 74 -7.50 -2.63 -0.83
C GLU A 74 -7.73 -3.11 0.62
N LYS A 75 -6.66 -3.39 1.37
CA LYS A 75 -6.76 -3.79 2.79
C LYS A 75 -6.93 -2.59 3.70
N ILE A 76 -6.17 -1.52 3.46
CA ILE A 76 -6.31 -0.25 4.18
C ILE A 76 -7.75 0.26 4.02
N ASP A 77 -8.24 0.36 2.78
CA ASP A 77 -9.59 0.86 2.49
C ASP A 77 -10.71 0.05 3.18
N ARG A 78 -10.51 -1.26 3.38
CA ARG A 78 -11.46 -2.14 4.07
C ARG A 78 -11.37 -2.03 5.58
N ASN A 79 -10.16 -1.92 6.13
CA ASN A 79 -9.98 -1.72 7.56
C ASN A 79 -10.52 -0.34 8.01
N ASP A 80 -10.36 0.69 7.20
CA ASP A 80 -10.93 2.02 7.45
C ASP A 80 -12.47 2.03 7.41
N GLN A 81 -13.11 1.04 6.76
CA GLN A 81 -14.57 0.90 6.68
C GLN A 81 -15.20 0.17 7.88
N ASP A 82 -14.41 -0.57 8.67
CA ASP A 82 -14.90 -1.29 9.86
C ASP A 82 -15.10 -0.36 11.08
N ASP A 83 -14.71 0.92 10.98
CA ASP A 83 -14.98 1.97 11.98
C ASP A 83 -16.38 2.63 11.83
N PHE A 84 -17.29 2.03 11.05
CA PHE A 84 -18.70 2.47 11.08
C PHE A 84 -19.35 2.10 12.42
N ASN A 85 -19.38 3.04 13.36
CA ASN A 85 -20.13 2.92 14.61
C ASN A 85 -21.58 3.40 14.41
N PRO A 86 -22.57 2.50 14.28
CA PRO A 86 -23.98 2.90 14.15
C PRO A 86 -24.52 3.70 15.36
N ASN A 87 -23.81 3.70 16.49
CA ASN A 87 -24.17 4.49 17.67
C ASN A 87 -23.75 5.97 17.59
N GLU A 88 -22.97 6.38 16.60
CA GLU A 88 -22.59 7.80 16.37
C GLU A 88 -23.47 8.50 15.31
N VAL A 89 -24.48 7.81 14.80
CA VAL A 89 -25.43 8.39 13.83
C VAL A 89 -26.38 9.35 14.55
N ILE A 90 -26.10 10.65 14.45
CA ILE A 90 -27.05 11.69 14.87
C ILE A 90 -28.15 11.80 13.81
N PHE A 91 -29.33 11.26 14.12
CA PHE A 91 -30.53 11.52 13.34
C PHE A 91 -30.96 12.97 13.56
N VAL A 92 -30.84 13.80 12.53
CA VAL A 92 -31.43 15.15 12.52
C VAL A 92 -32.82 15.03 11.92
N GLU A 93 -33.85 14.99 12.78
CA GLU A 93 -35.22 15.22 12.33
C GLU A 93 -35.32 16.66 11.82
N ARG A 94 -35.74 16.83 10.57
CA ARG A 94 -36.13 18.13 10.05
C ARG A 94 -37.60 18.33 10.37
N ASP A 95 -37.90 19.28 11.25
CA ASP A 95 -39.25 19.76 11.46
C ASP A 95 -39.80 20.32 10.14
N GLU A 96 -40.95 19.80 9.68
CA GLU A 96 -41.73 20.33 8.55
C GLU A 96 -42.41 21.65 8.89
#